data_AF-A0A4R6T247-F1
#
_entry.id   AF-A0A4R6T247-F1
#
_cell.length_a   1.000
_cell.length_b   1.000
_cell.length_c   1.000
_cell.angle_alpha   90.00
_cell.angle_beta   90.00
_cell.angle_gamma   90.00
#
_symmetry.space_group_name_H-M   'P 1'
#
loop_
_entity.id
_entity.type
_entity.pdbx_description
1 polymer ?
#
loop_
_entity_poly.entity_id
_entity_poly.type
_entity_poly.pdbx_seq_one_letter_code
_entity_poly.pdbx_strand_id
1 'polypeptide(L)'
;MISPTCAKILNKINILIVATLLSCQGNTRSTTADTTLPISSDSTEKRSSSPEIKKEKSFVILEGEITKTVYEASKSSYHDFITYDSLTYAAKDGKIVLPVKNGQVVLTDNTGVPHDENIETHKYIGQVKPIHKYVIEVHLYEDNFFVLIDMESGKKDTVNGFPYLSPDHQKIFASQFNPYETYDHINPPTQDVELFAVTKNGIGVIASKPFSWYFKEVYWKDNHTIYVKATTVADGSDFIFKKLTITEQ
;
A
#
# COMPACT_ATOMS: atom_id res chain seq x y z
N MET A 1 -40.76 16.16 41.31
CA MET A 1 -40.17 17.47 40.99
C MET A 1 -39.87 17.49 39.49
N ILE A 2 -40.47 18.40 38.73
CA ILE A 2 -40.37 18.52 37.26
C ILE A 2 -40.52 20.02 36.91
N SER A 3 -39.94 20.46 35.78
CA SER A 3 -40.07 21.81 35.16
C SER A 3 -39.18 22.91 35.79
N PRO A 4 -38.80 24.00 35.08
CA PRO A 4 -38.94 24.31 33.63
C PRO A 4 -37.53 24.27 32.94
N THR A 5 -37.13 24.95 31.84
CA THR A 5 -37.68 25.99 30.94
C THR A 5 -36.96 25.99 29.57
N CYS A 6 -37.60 26.51 28.50
CA CYS A 6 -36.99 27.09 27.27
C CYS A 6 -36.19 26.18 26.29
N ALA A 7 -36.24 26.40 24.96
CA ALA A 7 -37.14 27.25 24.16
C ALA A 7 -37.34 26.68 22.74
N LYS A 8 -38.46 27.04 22.10
CA LYS A 8 -38.70 26.84 20.65
C LYS A 8 -38.34 28.12 19.90
N ILE A 9 -37.88 28.00 18.66
CA ILE A 9 -38.23 28.89 17.54
C ILE A 9 -38.07 28.11 16.23
N LEU A 10 -38.89 28.43 15.24
CA LEU A 10 -38.91 27.78 13.93
C LEU A 10 -37.85 28.40 13.01
N ASN A 11 -37.46 27.66 11.97
CA ASN A 11 -37.60 28.23 10.63
C ASN A 11 -38.12 27.19 9.64
N LYS A 12 -38.96 27.63 8.69
CA LYS A 12 -39.48 26.82 7.57
C LYS A 12 -39.11 27.54 6.28
N ILE A 13 -38.41 26.88 5.37
CA ILE A 13 -38.23 27.38 4.00
C ILE A 13 -38.55 26.25 3.02
N ASN A 14 -39.75 26.31 2.45
CA ASN A 14 -40.07 25.66 1.19
C ASN A 14 -39.96 26.74 0.10
N ILE A 15 -39.07 26.58 -0.87
CA ILE A 15 -39.15 27.30 -2.15
C ILE A 15 -39.02 26.26 -3.27
N LEU A 16 -40.05 26.20 -4.11
CA LEU A 16 -40.17 25.35 -5.28
C LEU A 16 -40.14 26.27 -6.50
N ILE A 17 -39.11 26.17 -7.36
CA ILE A 17 -39.09 26.87 -8.65
C ILE A 17 -38.81 25.87 -9.77
N VAL A 18 -39.91 25.50 -10.42
CA VAL A 18 -40.13 25.17 -11.84
C VAL A 18 -38.88 25.17 -12.75
N ALA A 19 -38.70 24.08 -13.50
CA ALA A 19 -37.74 23.98 -14.58
C ALA A 19 -38.21 24.67 -15.88
N THR A 20 -37.27 25.20 -16.65
CA THR A 20 -37.47 25.59 -18.05
C THR A 20 -36.50 24.87 -18.97
N LEU A 21 -37.03 24.02 -19.85
CA LEU A 21 -36.30 23.51 -21.01
C LEU A 21 -36.22 24.61 -22.07
N LEU A 22 -35.04 24.82 -22.64
CA LEU A 22 -34.87 25.62 -23.85
C LEU A 22 -33.77 24.98 -24.73
N SER A 23 -34.19 23.96 -25.48
CA SER A 23 -33.42 23.47 -26.62
C SER A 23 -33.55 24.43 -27.80
N CYS A 24 -32.45 24.74 -28.46
CA CYS A 24 -32.46 25.24 -29.84
C CYS A 24 -31.51 24.41 -30.70
N GLN A 25 -31.93 24.12 -31.92
CA GLN A 25 -31.26 23.23 -32.85
C GLN A 25 -30.37 24.02 -33.83
N GLY A 26 -29.46 23.30 -34.49
CA GLY A 26 -28.99 23.67 -35.82
C GLY A 26 -27.57 24.23 -35.90
N ASN A 27 -26.65 23.38 -36.33
CA ASN A 27 -26.42 23.37 -37.77
C ASN A 27 -25.97 21.99 -38.26
N THR A 28 -26.76 21.38 -39.15
CA THR A 28 -26.36 20.15 -39.86
C THR A 28 -25.61 20.53 -41.13
N ARG A 29 -24.39 19.99 -41.30
CA ARG A 29 -23.82 19.84 -42.63
C ARG A 29 -23.09 18.51 -42.78
N SER A 30 -23.84 17.52 -43.26
CA SER A 30 -23.27 16.27 -43.75
C SER A 30 -22.39 16.55 -44.97
N THR A 31 -21.19 15.96 -45.00
CA THR A 31 -20.54 15.55 -46.25
C THR A 31 -19.93 14.19 -46.02
N THR A 32 -20.23 13.24 -46.90
CA THR A 32 -19.82 11.83 -46.78
C THR A 32 -18.45 11.58 -47.40
N ALA A 33 -17.63 10.77 -46.74
CA ALA A 33 -16.57 9.98 -47.38
C ALA A 33 -16.29 8.72 -46.54
N ASP A 34 -16.77 7.57 -47.01
CA ASP A 34 -16.35 6.25 -46.55
C ASP A 34 -15.10 5.84 -47.35
N THR A 35 -14.01 5.49 -46.66
CA THR A 35 -12.84 4.81 -47.25
C THR A 35 -12.16 3.95 -46.17
N THR A 36 -11.92 2.69 -46.51
CA THR A 36 -11.32 1.69 -45.63
C THR A 36 -9.79 1.81 -45.47
N LEU A 37 -9.28 1.25 -44.38
CA LEU A 37 -7.85 1.03 -44.15
C LEU A 37 -7.26 0.00 -45.12
N PRO A 38 -6.04 0.22 -45.62
CA PRO A 38 -5.11 -0.86 -45.93
C PRO A 38 -4.05 -0.99 -44.82
N ILE A 39 -3.85 -2.21 -44.32
CA ILE A 39 -2.67 -2.55 -43.50
C ILE A 39 -1.48 -2.73 -44.44
N SER A 40 -0.35 -2.08 -44.15
CA SER A 40 0.95 -2.45 -44.71
C SER A 40 1.96 -2.58 -43.59
N SER A 41 2.62 -3.73 -43.53
CA SER A 41 3.74 -4.01 -42.64
C SER A 41 5.06 -3.47 -43.20
N ASP A 42 6.10 -3.56 -42.36
CA ASP A 42 7.52 -3.29 -42.61
C ASP A 42 7.98 -1.83 -42.68
N SER A 43 8.54 -1.37 -41.55
CA SER A 43 9.74 -0.57 -41.55
C SER A 43 10.67 -1.00 -40.40
N THR A 44 11.80 -1.61 -40.75
CA THR A 44 12.84 -2.04 -39.81
C THR A 44 13.65 -0.84 -39.27
N GLU A 45 13.12 -0.13 -38.28
CA GLU A 45 13.85 0.98 -37.66
C GLU A 45 14.91 0.48 -36.64
N LYS A 46 16.11 1.08 -36.71
CA LYS A 46 17.26 0.70 -35.89
C LYS A 46 16.97 0.91 -34.41
N ARG A 47 17.09 -0.16 -33.62
CA ARG A 47 17.09 -0.10 -32.15
C ARG A 47 18.30 0.71 -31.67
N SER A 48 18.10 2.00 -31.42
CA SER A 48 19.13 2.87 -30.85
C SER A 48 19.63 2.29 -29.53
N SER A 49 20.95 2.25 -29.34
CA SER A 49 21.57 1.67 -28.16
C SER A 49 21.27 2.52 -26.92
N SER A 50 20.43 2.00 -26.04
CA SER A 50 20.23 2.58 -24.70
C SER A 50 21.57 2.67 -23.97
N PRO A 51 21.87 3.75 -23.23
CA PRO A 51 23.14 3.89 -22.51
C PRO A 51 23.28 2.81 -21.42
N GLU A 52 24.52 2.53 -21.02
CA GLU A 52 24.87 1.45 -20.10
C GLU A 52 24.04 1.51 -18.80
N ILE A 53 23.30 0.44 -18.54
CA ILE A 53 22.62 0.23 -17.27
C ILE A 53 23.70 0.03 -16.20
N LYS A 54 23.83 0.99 -15.30
CA LYS A 54 24.60 0.77 -14.05
C LYS A 54 23.96 -0.42 -13.33
N LYS A 55 24.72 -1.49 -13.11
CA LYS A 55 24.25 -2.67 -12.38
C LYS A 55 23.67 -2.21 -11.04
N GLU A 56 22.36 -2.33 -10.87
CA GLU A 56 21.70 -2.06 -9.60
C GLU A 56 22.13 -3.12 -8.58
N LYS A 57 22.11 -2.73 -7.30
CA LYS A 57 22.49 -3.62 -6.20
C LYS A 57 21.44 -4.71 -6.07
N SER A 58 21.74 -5.92 -6.54
CA SER A 58 20.93 -7.11 -6.30
C SER A 58 21.00 -7.52 -4.83
N PHE A 59 19.89 -7.95 -4.24
CA PHE A 59 19.84 -8.47 -2.87
C PHE A 59 19.20 -9.86 -2.82
N VAL A 60 19.57 -10.66 -1.82
CA VAL A 60 18.97 -11.98 -1.56
C VAL A 60 18.62 -12.17 -0.08
N ILE A 61 17.58 -12.97 0.16
CA ILE A 61 17.04 -13.28 1.49
C ILE A 61 17.40 -14.72 1.87
N LEU A 62 18.50 -14.86 2.61
CA LEU A 62 18.99 -16.13 3.15
C LEU A 62 18.22 -16.49 4.42
N GLU A 63 17.98 -17.78 4.64
CA GLU A 63 17.21 -18.30 5.78
C GLU A 63 18.12 -19.06 6.76
N GLY A 64 17.78 -19.03 8.04
CA GLY A 64 18.35 -19.93 9.05
C GLY A 64 17.48 -20.01 10.30
N GLU A 65 17.68 -21.06 11.10
CA GLU A 65 16.97 -21.24 12.37
C GLU A 65 17.56 -20.38 13.49
N ILE A 66 16.72 -19.99 14.45
CA ILE A 66 17.13 -19.48 15.77
C ILE A 66 16.27 -20.12 16.86
N THR A 67 16.72 -20.08 18.12
CA THR A 67 15.88 -20.54 19.24
C THR A 67 14.93 -19.43 19.70
N LYS A 68 13.82 -19.79 20.33
CA LYS A 68 12.95 -18.84 21.03
C LYS A 68 13.73 -17.95 22.00
N THR A 69 14.72 -18.49 22.71
CA THR A 69 15.56 -17.72 23.63
C THR A 69 16.37 -16.64 22.92
N VAL A 70 16.95 -16.94 21.74
CA VAL A 70 17.69 -15.96 20.91
C VAL A 70 16.75 -14.87 20.36
N TYR A 71 15.54 -15.26 19.97
CA TYR A 71 14.48 -14.32 19.56
C TYR A 71 14.13 -13.37 20.72
N GLU A 72 13.50 -13.88 21.78
CA GLU A 72 12.93 -13.06 22.86
C GLU A 72 14.00 -12.19 23.56
N ALA A 73 15.24 -12.68 23.71
CA ALA A 73 16.34 -11.91 24.29
C ALA A 73 16.81 -10.71 23.44
N SER A 74 16.48 -10.70 22.14
CA SER A 74 16.84 -9.62 21.21
C SER A 74 15.68 -8.68 20.88
N LYS A 75 14.44 -9.13 21.09
CA LYS A 75 13.20 -8.42 20.77
C LYS A 75 13.11 -7.02 21.41
N SER A 76 13.64 -6.86 22.62
CA SER A 76 13.73 -5.57 23.32
C SER A 76 14.72 -4.57 22.70
N SER A 77 15.54 -4.99 21.73
CA SER A 77 16.41 -4.11 20.94
C SER A 77 15.79 -3.59 19.64
N TYR A 78 14.59 -4.06 19.27
CA TYR A 78 13.85 -3.47 18.16
C TYR A 78 13.20 -2.16 18.56
N HIS A 79 13.18 -1.21 17.62
CA HIS A 79 12.49 0.06 17.73
C HIS A 79 11.54 0.20 16.54
N ASP A 80 10.24 0.26 16.81
CA ASP A 80 9.25 0.57 15.76
C ASP A 80 9.33 2.05 15.39
N PHE A 81 9.53 2.33 14.11
CA PHE A 81 9.65 3.70 13.59
C PHE A 81 8.31 4.37 13.26
N ILE A 82 7.20 3.64 13.36
CA ILE A 82 5.85 4.18 13.17
C ILE A 82 5.42 4.92 14.44
N THR A 83 5.25 6.24 14.33
CA THR A 83 4.46 7.01 15.29
C THR A 83 2.99 6.70 15.02
N TYR A 84 2.36 5.86 15.84
CA TYR A 84 0.93 5.55 15.77
C TYR A 84 0.08 6.73 16.28
N ASP A 85 -0.32 7.62 15.38
CA ASP A 85 -1.20 8.75 15.66
C ASP A 85 -2.52 8.67 14.86
N SER A 86 -3.05 7.46 14.66
CA SER A 86 -4.19 7.13 13.77
C SER A 86 -5.44 8.03 13.88
N LEU A 87 -5.64 8.72 15.01
CA LEU A 87 -6.73 9.68 15.21
C LEU A 87 -6.49 11.06 14.56
N THR A 88 -5.24 11.45 14.27
CA THR A 88 -4.86 12.77 13.71
C THR A 88 -5.52 13.01 12.35
N TYR A 89 -5.47 12.01 11.46
CA TYR A 89 -6.04 12.05 10.12
C TYR A 89 -7.06 10.92 9.88
N ALA A 90 -7.81 10.56 10.92
CA ALA A 90 -8.92 9.61 10.81
C ALA A 90 -9.96 10.06 9.77
N ALA A 91 -10.53 9.09 9.05
CA ALA A 91 -11.47 9.34 7.96
C ALA A 91 -12.73 10.07 8.43
N LYS A 92 -13.20 11.03 7.62
CA LYS A 92 -14.44 11.81 7.83
C LYS A 92 -15.21 11.85 6.53
N ASP A 93 -16.49 11.50 6.56
CA ASP A 93 -17.37 11.42 5.38
C ASP A 93 -16.74 10.63 4.21
N GLY A 94 -16.11 9.49 4.55
CA GLY A 94 -15.40 8.63 3.60
C GLY A 94 -14.10 9.22 3.04
N LYS A 95 -13.44 10.15 3.75
CA LYS A 95 -12.23 10.84 3.26
C LYS A 95 -11.15 10.99 4.32
N ILE A 96 -9.91 10.70 3.92
CA ILE A 96 -8.69 11.07 4.65
C ILE A 96 -8.04 12.23 3.89
N VAL A 97 -7.64 13.26 4.63
CA VAL A 97 -6.94 14.44 4.09
C VAL A 97 -5.61 14.60 4.81
N LEU A 98 -4.51 14.39 4.09
CA LEU A 98 -3.15 14.48 4.58
C LEU A 98 -2.53 15.79 4.06
N PRO A 99 -2.03 16.69 4.93
CA PRO A 99 -1.29 17.86 4.47
C PRO A 99 0.05 17.40 3.88
N VAL A 100 0.49 18.06 2.81
CA VAL A 100 1.85 17.90 2.28
C VAL A 100 2.44 19.28 2.02
N LYS A 101 3.77 19.39 1.95
CA LYS A 101 4.51 20.67 1.87
C LYS A 101 3.94 21.71 0.89
N ASN A 102 3.42 21.26 -0.25
CA ASN A 102 2.84 22.10 -1.30
C ASN A 102 1.32 21.85 -1.56
N GLY A 103 0.56 21.33 -0.58
CA GLY A 103 -0.88 21.10 -0.75
C GLY A 103 -1.45 20.06 0.22
N GLN A 104 -2.29 19.16 -0.31
CA GLN A 104 -2.84 18.03 0.44
C GLN A 104 -3.01 16.81 -0.48
N VAL A 105 -2.85 15.61 0.06
CA VAL A 105 -3.32 14.37 -0.56
C VAL A 105 -4.69 14.03 0.03
N VAL A 106 -5.68 13.87 -0.84
CA VAL A 106 -7.01 13.37 -0.45
C VAL A 106 -7.12 11.92 -0.88
N LEU A 107 -7.55 11.08 0.04
CA LEU A 107 -8.00 9.71 -0.20
C LEU A 107 -9.51 9.70 0.00
N THR A 108 -10.24 8.99 -0.85
CA THR A 108 -11.71 8.92 -0.78
C THR A 108 -12.11 7.46 -0.90
N ASP A 109 -12.82 6.99 0.11
CA ASP A 109 -13.36 5.64 0.20
C ASP A 109 -14.52 5.50 -0.80
N ASN A 110 -14.70 4.29 -1.33
CA ASN A 110 -15.84 3.95 -2.19
C ASN A 110 -16.58 2.74 -1.63
N THR A 111 -17.87 2.62 -1.96
CA THR A 111 -18.78 1.63 -1.35
C THR A 111 -18.98 0.34 -2.16
N GLY A 112 -18.14 0.08 -3.18
CA GLY A 112 -18.29 -1.10 -4.03
C GLY A 112 -19.61 -1.10 -4.81
N VAL A 113 -19.91 -0.02 -5.53
CA VAL A 113 -21.17 0.13 -6.30
C VAL A 113 -20.83 0.43 -7.77
N PRO A 114 -21.34 -0.35 -8.74
CA PRO A 114 -22.39 -1.37 -8.62
C PRO A 114 -21.92 -2.79 -8.24
N HIS A 115 -20.61 -3.04 -8.11
CA HIS A 115 -20.06 -4.35 -7.71
C HIS A 115 -19.14 -4.18 -6.49
N ASP A 116 -19.40 -4.99 -5.46
CA ASP A 116 -18.73 -4.98 -4.16
C ASP A 116 -17.23 -5.32 -4.24
N GLU A 117 -16.85 -6.11 -5.25
CA GLU A 117 -15.46 -6.33 -5.70
C GLU A 117 -14.63 -5.04 -5.85
N ASN A 118 -15.26 -3.89 -6.14
CA ASN A 118 -14.59 -2.59 -6.33
C ASN A 118 -14.43 -1.77 -5.04
N ILE A 119 -14.84 -2.29 -3.87
CA ILE A 119 -14.72 -1.56 -2.61
C ILE A 119 -13.25 -1.18 -2.34
N GLU A 120 -13.02 0.08 -1.94
CA GLU A 120 -11.70 0.59 -1.54
C GLU A 120 -11.92 1.48 -0.32
N THR A 121 -11.32 1.12 0.81
CA THR A 121 -11.40 1.92 2.05
C THR A 121 -10.03 2.14 2.66
N HIS A 122 -9.80 3.34 3.19
CA HIS A 122 -8.51 3.79 3.67
C HIS A 122 -8.51 3.96 5.19
N LYS A 123 -7.45 3.50 5.84
CA LYS A 123 -7.22 3.66 7.27
C LYS A 123 -5.85 4.29 7.52
N TYR A 124 -5.85 5.47 8.12
CA TYR A 124 -4.63 6.15 8.55
C TYR A 124 -4.03 5.41 9.77
N ILE A 125 -2.77 4.97 9.64
CA ILE A 125 -2.08 4.19 10.68
C ILE A 125 -1.15 5.08 11.52
N GLY A 126 -0.35 5.92 10.86
CA GLY A 126 0.67 6.72 11.54
C GLY A 126 1.72 7.32 10.61
N GLN A 127 2.87 7.68 11.19
CA GLN A 127 3.97 8.38 10.50
C GLN A 127 5.31 7.65 10.68
N VAL A 128 6.01 7.36 9.57
CA VAL A 128 7.42 6.90 9.59
C VAL A 128 8.33 8.11 9.44
N LYS A 129 8.52 8.85 10.55
CA LYS A 129 9.22 10.14 10.55
C LYS A 129 10.62 10.11 9.94
N PRO A 130 11.48 9.10 10.16
CA PRO A 130 12.84 9.08 9.58
C PRO A 130 12.89 9.08 8.04
N ILE A 131 11.81 8.69 7.37
CA ILE A 131 11.70 8.63 5.90
C ILE A 131 10.63 9.59 5.34
N HIS A 132 10.09 10.49 6.17
CA HIS A 132 9.10 11.52 5.80
C HIS A 132 7.85 10.92 5.11
N LYS A 133 7.36 9.76 5.57
CA LYS A 133 6.16 9.07 5.04
C LYS A 133 5.01 9.02 6.05
N TYR A 134 3.79 9.25 5.58
CA TYR A 134 2.56 8.74 6.21
C TYR A 134 2.36 7.26 5.88
N VAL A 135 1.74 6.51 6.78
CA VAL A 135 1.33 5.10 6.58
C VAL A 135 -0.19 5.01 6.47
N ILE A 136 -0.65 4.51 5.33
CA ILE A 136 -2.05 4.18 5.07
C ILE A 136 -2.15 2.67 4.86
N GLU A 137 -3.13 2.05 5.49
CA GLU A 137 -3.60 0.71 5.17
C GLU A 137 -4.82 0.86 4.24
N VAL A 138 -4.82 0.14 3.13
CA VAL A 138 -5.91 0.14 2.13
C VAL A 138 -6.53 -1.25 2.13
N HIS A 139 -7.85 -1.30 2.27
CA HIS A 139 -8.65 -2.54 2.24
C HIS A 139 -9.50 -2.58 0.98
N LEU A 140 -9.39 -3.69 0.24
CA LEU A 140 -10.23 -4.06 -0.88
C LEU A 140 -11.22 -5.17 -0.46
N TYR A 141 -11.91 -5.79 -1.43
CA TYR A 141 -12.89 -6.84 -1.20
C TYR A 141 -12.29 -8.11 -0.55
N GLU A 142 -11.12 -8.57 -1.04
CA GLU A 142 -10.43 -9.78 -0.56
C GLU A 142 -8.92 -9.56 -0.29
N ASP A 143 -8.43 -8.32 -0.37
CA ASP A 143 -7.00 -7.99 -0.25
C ASP A 143 -6.76 -6.72 0.60
N ASN A 144 -5.58 -6.60 1.20
CA ASN A 144 -5.17 -5.39 1.90
C ASN A 144 -3.65 -5.12 1.75
N PHE A 145 -3.30 -3.89 1.43
CA PHE A 145 -1.92 -3.44 1.22
C PHE A 145 -1.67 -2.10 1.92
N PHE A 146 -0.42 -1.65 1.91
CA PHE A 146 -0.02 -0.39 2.54
C PHE A 146 0.47 0.63 1.51
N VAL A 147 0.08 1.89 1.69
CA VAL A 147 0.54 3.01 0.87
C VAL A 147 1.33 3.97 1.76
N LEU A 148 2.58 4.20 1.38
CA LEU A 148 3.48 5.14 2.01
C LEU A 148 3.43 6.47 1.24
N ILE A 149 2.90 7.51 1.88
CA ILE A 149 2.63 8.80 1.24
C ILE A 149 3.64 9.85 1.69
N ASP A 150 4.35 10.41 0.73
CA ASP A 150 5.42 11.37 0.94
C ASP A 150 4.93 12.72 1.50
N MET A 151 5.45 13.12 2.66
CA MET A 151 5.05 14.36 3.35
C MET A 151 5.44 15.64 2.57
N GLU A 152 6.43 15.57 1.68
CA GLU A 152 6.87 16.74 0.90
C GLU A 152 6.22 16.79 -0.49
N SER A 153 6.20 15.69 -1.21
CA SER A 153 5.74 15.62 -2.61
C SER A 153 4.33 15.05 -2.80
N GLY A 154 3.74 14.40 -1.78
CA GLY A 154 2.51 13.63 -1.93
C GLY A 154 2.64 12.35 -2.77
N LYS A 155 3.86 11.97 -3.18
CA LYS A 155 4.11 10.72 -3.92
C LYS A 155 3.63 9.52 -3.07
N LYS A 156 2.80 8.68 -3.68
CA LYS A 156 2.41 7.38 -3.15
C LYS A 156 3.45 6.33 -3.58
N ASP A 157 3.93 5.53 -2.63
CA ASP A 157 4.69 4.31 -2.86
C ASP A 157 3.92 3.12 -2.25
N THR A 158 3.69 2.02 -2.97
CA THR A 158 2.93 0.85 -2.49
C THR A 158 3.84 -0.20 -1.87
N VAL A 159 3.36 -0.87 -0.82
CA VAL A 159 4.03 -1.95 -0.09
C VAL A 159 3.02 -3.06 0.24
N ASN A 160 3.37 -4.30 -0.11
CA ASN A 160 2.51 -5.48 0.08
C ASN A 160 2.70 -6.04 1.51
N GLY A 161 1.72 -5.80 2.38
CA GLY A 161 1.81 -6.05 3.82
C GLY A 161 2.49 -4.94 4.63
N PHE A 162 2.65 -5.17 5.95
CA PHE A 162 3.02 -4.12 6.90
C PHE A 162 4.48 -3.63 6.74
N PRO A 163 4.75 -2.31 6.69
CA PRO A 163 6.06 -1.76 6.34
C PRO A 163 7.01 -1.65 7.55
N TYR A 164 7.76 -2.72 7.86
CA TYR A 164 8.80 -2.72 8.89
C TYR A 164 10.09 -2.02 8.39
N LEU A 165 10.41 -0.83 8.90
CA LEU A 165 11.61 -0.06 8.52
C LEU A 165 12.88 -0.58 9.23
N SER A 166 13.99 -0.65 8.49
CA SER A 166 15.32 -1.02 9.02
C SER A 166 15.94 0.06 9.92
N PRO A 167 16.89 -0.30 10.82
CA PRO A 167 17.50 0.68 11.74
C PRO A 167 18.40 1.74 11.08
N ASP A 168 18.85 1.52 9.83
CA ASP A 168 19.51 2.52 8.98
C ASP A 168 18.51 3.38 8.17
N HIS A 169 17.22 3.07 8.25
CA HIS A 169 16.12 3.63 7.46
C HIS A 169 16.24 3.44 5.94
N GLN A 170 17.16 2.60 5.46
CA GLN A 170 17.43 2.41 4.03
C GLN A 170 16.58 1.30 3.39
N LYS A 171 15.92 0.47 4.19
CA LYS A 171 15.20 -0.73 3.71
C LYS A 171 13.87 -0.89 4.43
N ILE A 172 12.85 -1.31 3.71
CA ILE A 172 11.57 -1.74 4.30
C ILE A 172 11.42 -3.23 4.03
N PHE A 173 11.03 -3.97 5.06
CA PHE A 173 10.57 -5.34 4.96
C PHE A 173 9.05 -5.36 5.06
N ALA A 174 8.39 -6.10 4.18
CA ALA A 174 6.98 -6.38 4.28
C ALA A 174 6.69 -7.85 3.91
N SER A 175 5.51 -8.32 4.30
CA SER A 175 5.08 -9.68 4.00
C SER A 175 3.56 -9.76 3.86
N GLN A 176 3.08 -10.35 2.77
CA GLN A 176 1.67 -10.58 2.48
C GLN A 176 1.35 -12.08 2.50
N PHE A 177 0.13 -12.45 2.86
CA PHE A 177 -0.34 -13.84 2.81
C PHE A 177 -0.93 -14.10 1.44
N ASN A 178 -0.46 -15.14 0.76
CA ASN A 178 -0.87 -15.48 -0.59
C ASN A 178 -1.56 -16.87 -0.61
N PRO A 179 -2.89 -16.94 -0.82
CA PRO A 179 -3.62 -18.21 -0.89
C PRO A 179 -3.55 -18.91 -2.25
N TYR A 180 -2.93 -18.29 -3.27
CA TYR A 180 -3.00 -18.74 -4.66
C TYR A 180 -1.75 -19.50 -5.13
N GLU A 181 -1.94 -20.42 -6.07
CA GLU A 181 -0.86 -21.19 -6.71
C GLU A 181 -0.03 -20.28 -7.63
N THR A 182 0.94 -19.58 -7.02
CA THR A 182 1.74 -18.52 -7.66
C THR A 182 3.14 -19.00 -8.09
N TYR A 183 3.58 -20.17 -7.60
CA TYR A 183 4.97 -20.62 -7.72
C TYR A 183 5.09 -22.14 -7.96
N ASP A 184 5.66 -22.55 -9.11
CA ASP A 184 5.88 -23.94 -9.52
C ASP A 184 6.64 -24.84 -8.50
N HIS A 185 7.32 -24.23 -7.53
CA HIS A 185 8.23 -24.90 -6.59
C HIS A 185 7.76 -24.85 -5.13
N ILE A 186 6.62 -24.23 -4.84
CA ILE A 186 6.07 -24.10 -3.48
C ILE A 186 4.54 -23.97 -3.51
N ASN A 187 3.86 -25.00 -3.01
CA ASN A 187 2.40 -25.06 -2.95
C ASN A 187 1.82 -23.95 -2.05
N PRO A 188 0.63 -23.42 -2.37
CA PRO A 188 -0.09 -22.50 -1.50
C PRO A 188 -0.65 -23.17 -0.23
N PRO A 189 -0.98 -22.39 0.81
CA PRO A 189 -0.74 -20.96 0.91
C PRO A 189 0.72 -20.64 1.21
N THR A 190 1.16 -19.44 0.82
CA THR A 190 2.51 -18.93 1.04
C THR A 190 2.48 -17.63 1.84
N GLN A 191 3.61 -17.32 2.47
CA GLN A 191 3.91 -15.97 2.94
C GLN A 191 4.92 -15.35 1.98
N ASP A 192 4.47 -14.39 1.19
CA ASP A 192 5.31 -13.69 0.23
C ASP A 192 5.96 -12.51 0.91
N VAL A 193 7.29 -12.48 0.86
CA VAL A 193 8.13 -11.46 1.48
C VAL A 193 8.70 -10.57 0.41
N GLU A 194 8.62 -9.26 0.63
CA GLU A 194 9.27 -8.25 -0.19
C GLU A 194 10.20 -7.38 0.65
N LEU A 195 11.38 -7.11 0.09
CA LEU A 195 12.35 -6.15 0.61
C LEU A 195 12.43 -4.98 -0.37
N PHE A 196 12.24 -3.78 0.14
CA PHE A 196 12.28 -2.53 -0.63
C PHE A 196 13.48 -1.68 -0.22
N ALA A 197 14.12 -1.01 -1.17
CA ALA A 197 15.02 0.09 -0.89
C ALA A 197 14.23 1.39 -0.67
N VAL A 198 14.61 2.15 0.35
CA VAL A 198 14.15 3.52 0.56
C VAL A 198 15.14 4.48 -0.07
N THR A 199 14.67 5.32 -0.99
CA THR A 199 15.51 6.30 -1.68
C THR A 199 14.88 7.69 -1.66
N LYS A 200 15.67 8.72 -1.96
CA LYS A 200 15.18 10.10 -2.18
C LYS A 200 14.15 10.23 -3.32
N ASN A 201 13.96 9.20 -4.15
CA ASN A 201 13.00 9.17 -5.26
C ASN A 201 11.73 8.37 -4.88
N GLY A 202 11.61 7.92 -3.63
CA GLY A 202 10.60 6.97 -3.16
C GLY A 202 11.16 5.55 -2.99
N ILE A 203 10.26 4.57 -3.01
CA ILE A 203 10.51 3.21 -2.52
C ILE A 203 10.32 2.21 -3.68
N GLY A 204 11.09 1.12 -3.70
CA GLY A 204 10.99 0.09 -4.74
C GLY A 204 11.63 -1.24 -4.32
N VAL A 205 11.07 -2.35 -4.83
CA VAL A 205 11.50 -3.73 -4.49
C VAL A 205 12.94 -3.99 -4.96
N ILE A 206 13.74 -4.60 -4.09
CA ILE A 206 15.15 -5.01 -4.34
C ILE A 206 15.40 -6.51 -4.10
N ALA A 207 14.48 -7.21 -3.43
CA ALA A 207 14.41 -8.65 -3.35
C ALA A 207 12.98 -9.09 -2.99
N SER A 208 12.57 -10.26 -3.45
CA SER A 208 11.35 -10.93 -2.98
C SER A 208 11.60 -12.44 -2.80
N LYS A 209 10.82 -13.09 -1.94
CA LYS A 209 10.91 -14.54 -1.69
C LYS A 209 9.63 -15.11 -1.04
N PRO A 210 9.03 -16.18 -1.59
CA PRO A 210 7.95 -16.90 -0.92
C PRO A 210 8.47 -17.82 0.20
N PHE A 211 7.65 -18.04 1.22
CA PHE A 211 7.92 -18.97 2.33
C PHE A 211 6.70 -19.84 2.64
N SER A 212 6.92 -21.10 3.04
CA SER A 212 5.87 -22.05 3.45
C SER A 212 5.49 -21.95 4.93
N TRP A 213 5.76 -20.80 5.55
CA TRP A 213 5.56 -20.55 6.96
C TRP A 213 4.99 -19.16 7.22
N TYR A 214 3.93 -19.10 8.03
CA TYR A 214 3.06 -17.93 8.16
C TYR A 214 3.49 -17.06 9.33
N PHE A 215 3.67 -15.78 9.05
CA PHE A 215 4.30 -14.84 9.97
C PHE A 215 3.30 -14.43 11.06
N LYS A 216 3.81 -14.31 12.28
CA LYS A 216 3.01 -13.91 13.46
C LYS A 216 3.62 -12.72 14.20
N GLU A 217 4.94 -12.54 14.13
CA GLU A 217 5.62 -11.34 14.61
C GLU A 217 7.01 -11.20 13.96
N VAL A 218 7.34 -9.98 13.50
CA VAL A 218 8.58 -9.64 12.78
C VAL A 218 9.27 -8.48 13.47
N TYR A 219 10.60 -8.48 13.51
CA TYR A 219 11.38 -7.26 13.71
C TYR A 219 12.77 -7.32 13.10
N TRP A 220 13.31 -6.14 12.79
CA TRP A 220 14.73 -5.99 12.45
C TRP A 220 15.60 -6.14 13.70
N LYS A 221 16.57 -7.06 13.64
CA LYS A 221 17.63 -7.23 14.64
C LYS A 221 18.79 -6.26 14.40
N ASP A 222 19.12 -5.98 13.15
CA ASP A 222 20.12 -5.03 12.66
C ASP A 222 19.87 -4.76 11.17
N ASN A 223 20.70 -3.94 10.51
CA ASN A 223 20.51 -3.51 9.12
C ASN A 223 20.52 -4.62 8.04
N HIS A 224 20.89 -5.85 8.42
CA HIS A 224 21.00 -7.02 7.53
C HIS A 224 20.23 -8.24 8.07
N THR A 225 19.65 -8.15 9.26
CA THR A 225 19.09 -9.32 9.96
C THR A 225 17.69 -9.02 10.46
N ILE A 226 16.75 -9.91 10.12
CA ILE A 226 15.36 -9.86 10.54
C ILE A 226 15.05 -11.16 11.29
N TYR A 227 14.42 -11.03 12.45
CA TYR A 227 13.98 -12.15 13.25
C TYR A 227 12.46 -12.28 13.13
N VAL A 228 11.98 -13.50 12.89
CA VAL A 228 10.57 -13.80 12.65
C VAL A 228 10.12 -14.92 13.58
N LYS A 229 8.98 -14.71 14.24
CA LYS A 229 8.17 -15.75 14.85
C LYS A 229 7.05 -16.10 13.87
N ALA A 230 6.97 -17.37 13.52
CA ALA A 230 6.03 -17.87 12.52
C ALA A 230 5.43 -19.22 12.96
N THR A 231 4.51 -19.74 12.17
CA THR A 231 3.94 -21.09 12.33
C THR A 231 3.92 -21.82 11.00
N THR A 232 3.99 -23.15 11.03
CA THR A 232 3.86 -24.03 9.87
C THR A 232 2.43 -24.55 9.67
N VAL A 233 1.52 -24.27 10.60
CA VAL A 233 0.15 -24.79 10.63
C VAL A 233 -0.87 -23.66 10.79
N ALA A 234 -2.01 -23.77 10.11
CA ALA A 234 -3.00 -22.68 10.05
C ALA A 234 -3.62 -22.32 11.42
N ASP A 235 -3.70 -23.29 12.34
CA ASP A 235 -4.23 -23.07 13.70
C ASP A 235 -3.28 -22.28 14.63
N GLY A 236 -2.00 -22.12 14.24
CA GLY A 236 -0.99 -21.41 15.04
C GLY A 236 -0.63 -22.08 16.36
N SER A 237 -0.88 -23.38 16.51
CA SER A 237 -0.59 -24.16 17.73
C SER A 237 0.90 -24.19 18.10
N ASP A 238 1.77 -24.44 17.11
CA ASP A 238 3.22 -24.43 17.25
C ASP A 238 3.88 -23.19 16.62
N PHE A 239 4.95 -22.69 17.25
CA PHE A 239 5.76 -21.57 16.76
C PHE A 239 7.19 -21.97 16.43
N ILE A 240 7.62 -21.66 15.20
CA ILE A 240 9.01 -21.68 14.77
C ILE A 240 9.62 -20.27 14.83
N PHE A 241 10.94 -20.21 14.99
CA PHE A 241 11.69 -18.96 15.14
C PHE A 241 12.82 -18.93 14.10
N LYS A 242 12.71 -17.99 13.17
CA LYS A 242 13.53 -17.91 11.95
C LYS A 242 14.34 -16.62 11.95
N LYS A 243 15.52 -16.69 11.35
CA LYS A 243 16.35 -15.56 10.98
C LYS A 243 16.37 -15.45 9.46
N LEU A 244 16.03 -14.28 8.96
CA LEU A 244 16.30 -13.87 7.58
C LEU A 244 17.54 -12.98 7.57
N THR A 245 18.49 -13.28 6.69
CA THR A 245 19.72 -12.49 6.51
C THR A 245 19.77 -11.96 5.08
N ILE A 246 19.91 -10.65 4.95
CA ILE A 246 19.89 -9.88 3.71
C ILE A 246 21.32 -9.65 3.26
N THR A 247 21.64 -10.03 2.01
CA THR A 247 23.00 -9.95 1.45
C THR A 247 22.96 -9.35 0.05
N GLU A 248 23.94 -8.50 -0.27
CA GLU A 248 24.10 -7.87 -1.59
C GLU A 248 24.87 -8.77 -2.58
N GLN A 249 24.61 -8.66 -3.88
CA GLN A 249 25.21 -9.42 -4.99
C GLN A 249 25.65 -8.53 -6.17
#